data_AF-G0U1I1-F1
#
_entry.id   AF-G0U1I1-F1
#
_cell.length_a   1.000
_cell.length_b   1.000
_cell.length_c   1.000
_cell.angle_alpha   90.00
_cell.angle_beta   90.00
_cell.angle_gamma   90.00
#
_symmetry.space_group_name_H-M   'P 1'
#
loop_
_entity.id
_entity.type
_entity.pdbx_description
1 polymer ?
#
loop_
_entity_poly.entity_id
_entity_poly.type
_entity_poly.pdbx_seq_one_letter_code
_entity_poly.pdbx_strand_id
1 'polypeptide(L)'
;MDRARSFEYVYRLPANTLEELQTGEVVYDRQVLLNENWESYALRSGRPSEVNDSRAKWITRTWEDEEVVRVEQRLLLEEAAVRGEIEIAEKEATRTRRQERSSDVIAYLMACQEKLNANRIPRRHNLFVNYFELQQKMFGVEHKVISVAENYFRTFYIEGESGVYAGLQIILECERIFSQMKVEDRLRKEEEEKRRIEEERLRAIEEEKLREEMRQKELIEAERLRKEAIEQAKILERKRREEERRARVRSGRIKRAQSSPETTCEVTPHKASQEEGSRTTELCTTGDENDDGSKYTPIRN
;
A
#
# COMPACT_ATOMS: atom_id res chain seq x y z
N MET A 1 55.00 30.55 45.67
CA MET A 1 54.33 30.62 46.99
C MET A 1 55.41 30.41 48.02
N ASP A 2 55.91 31.51 48.59
CA ASP A 2 57.01 31.45 49.56
C ASP A 2 56.50 30.78 50.84
N ARG A 3 57.28 29.81 51.33
CA ARG A 3 57.04 29.10 52.61
C ARG A 3 57.89 29.78 53.67
N ALA A 4 57.33 30.07 54.84
CA ALA A 4 58.07 30.74 55.91
C ALA A 4 59.28 29.91 56.39
N ARG A 5 60.45 30.55 56.50
CA ARG A 5 61.69 29.99 57.07
C ARG A 5 61.94 30.57 58.48
N SER A 6 62.82 29.94 59.25
CA SER A 6 63.23 30.34 60.61
C SER A 6 63.81 31.76 60.66
N PHE A 7 63.49 32.47 61.75
CA PHE A 7 63.49 33.93 61.92
C PHE A 7 64.86 34.60 62.09
N GLU A 8 64.98 35.84 61.59
CA GLU A 8 66.03 36.82 61.85
C GLU A 8 65.40 38.01 62.60
N TYR A 9 65.94 38.39 63.76
CA TYR A 9 65.37 39.43 64.62
C TYR A 9 65.41 40.81 63.95
N VAL A 10 64.25 41.37 63.61
CA VAL A 10 64.14 42.75 63.11
C VAL A 10 64.27 43.71 64.29
N TYR A 11 65.40 44.43 64.37
CA TYR A 11 65.63 45.49 65.35
C TYR A 11 64.60 46.62 65.19
N ARG A 12 63.95 47.02 66.29
CA ARG A 12 62.97 48.12 66.30
C ARG A 12 63.55 49.40 66.91
N LEU A 13 63.07 50.54 66.43
CA LEU A 13 63.32 51.88 66.98
C LEU A 13 62.66 52.01 68.38
N PRO A 14 63.22 52.83 69.28
CA PRO A 14 62.66 53.05 70.62
C PRO A 14 61.28 53.74 70.56
N ALA A 15 60.36 53.31 71.41
CA ALA A 15 59.01 53.90 71.55
C ALA A 15 59.04 55.12 72.47
N ASN A 16 58.25 56.15 72.16
CA ASN A 16 58.23 57.43 72.87
C ASN A 16 56.97 57.65 73.72
N THR A 17 55.90 56.87 73.50
CA THR A 17 54.64 56.96 74.25
C THR A 17 54.15 55.60 74.78
N LEU A 18 53.31 55.61 75.81
CA LEU A 18 52.69 54.40 76.39
C LEU A 18 51.77 53.67 75.41
N GLU A 19 51.05 54.41 74.57
CA GLU A 19 50.19 53.85 73.52
C GLU A 19 51.00 53.18 72.41
N GLU A 20 52.15 53.76 72.02
CA GLU A 20 53.10 53.13 71.09
C GLU A 20 53.69 51.83 71.65
N LEU A 21 53.97 51.79 72.96
CA LEU A 21 54.43 50.57 73.64
C LEU A 21 53.35 49.48 73.59
N GLN A 22 52.12 49.77 74.00
CA GLN A 22 51.01 48.81 73.98
C GLN A 22 50.72 48.30 72.56
N THR A 23 50.70 49.20 71.57
CA THR A 23 50.49 48.82 70.17
C THR A 23 51.66 47.98 69.66
N GLY A 24 52.89 48.32 70.05
CA GLY A 24 54.10 47.58 69.71
C GLY A 24 54.11 46.16 70.25
N GLU A 25 53.66 45.97 71.49
CA GLU A 25 53.49 44.68 72.17
C GLU A 25 52.44 43.81 71.46
N VAL A 26 51.24 44.36 71.19
CA VAL A 26 50.17 43.62 70.49
C VAL A 26 50.61 43.17 69.09
N VAL A 27 51.32 44.03 68.35
CA VAL A 27 51.86 43.68 67.02
C VAL A 27 52.97 42.63 67.13
N TYR A 28 53.79 42.69 68.17
CA TYR A 28 54.85 41.71 68.42
C TYR A 28 54.26 40.34 68.74
N ASP A 29 53.30 40.27 69.66
CA ASP A 29 52.61 39.03 70.03
C ASP A 29 51.94 38.39 68.81
N ARG A 30 51.28 39.20 67.99
CA ARG A 30 50.70 38.71 66.73
C ARG A 30 51.77 38.22 65.74
N GLN A 31 52.90 38.91 65.63
CA GLN A 31 53.99 38.50 64.73
C GLN A 31 54.63 37.18 65.17
N VAL A 32 54.73 36.94 66.47
CA VAL A 32 55.17 35.65 67.04
C VAL A 32 54.17 34.54 66.65
N LEU A 33 52.87 34.76 66.80
CA LEU A 33 51.83 33.79 66.41
C LEU A 33 51.75 33.55 64.89
N LEU A 34 52.04 34.56 64.07
CA LEU A 34 52.14 34.43 62.62
C LEU A 34 53.31 33.54 62.21
N ASN A 35 54.43 33.63 62.92
CA ASN A 35 55.64 32.84 62.64
C ASN A 35 55.73 31.54 63.44
N GLU A 36 54.74 31.23 64.28
CA GLU A 36 54.68 30.00 65.07
C GLU A 36 54.71 28.77 64.15
N ASN A 37 55.55 27.79 64.49
CA ASN A 37 55.60 26.50 63.80
C ASN A 37 54.45 25.59 64.25
N TRP A 38 54.10 24.60 63.42
CA TRP A 38 53.03 23.64 63.76
C TRP A 38 53.28 22.93 65.10
N GLU A 39 54.51 22.49 65.34
CA GLU A 39 54.89 21.80 66.59
C GLU A 39 54.58 22.64 67.84
N SER A 40 54.97 23.91 67.83
CA SER A 40 54.70 24.87 68.91
C SER A 40 53.21 25.08 69.13
N TYR A 41 52.47 25.27 68.03
CA TYR A 41 51.03 25.45 68.08
C TYR A 41 50.30 24.20 68.59
N ALA A 42 50.67 23.00 68.11
CA ALA A 42 50.08 21.74 68.52
C ALA A 42 50.29 21.47 70.01
N LEU A 43 51.46 21.80 70.56
CA LEU A 43 51.70 21.75 72.00
C LEU A 43 50.86 22.78 72.78
N ARG A 44 50.82 24.04 72.31
CA ARG A 44 50.04 25.13 72.94
C ARG A 44 48.54 24.87 72.95
N SER A 45 48.02 24.27 71.88
CA SER A 45 46.59 23.94 71.71
C SER A 45 46.17 22.61 72.35
N GLY A 46 47.09 21.91 73.03
CA GLY A 46 46.78 20.65 73.71
C GLY A 46 46.62 19.45 72.78
N ARG A 47 47.27 19.46 71.61
CA ARG A 47 47.28 18.38 70.61
C ARG A 47 48.66 17.72 70.46
N PRO A 48 49.22 17.13 71.53
CA PRO A 48 50.57 16.56 71.51
C PRO A 48 50.72 15.38 70.55
N SER A 49 49.62 14.70 70.19
CA SER A 49 49.62 13.60 69.22
C SER A 49 49.86 14.05 67.78
N GLU A 50 49.59 15.31 67.46
CA GLU A 50 49.68 15.85 66.09
C GLU A 50 51.01 16.59 65.85
N VAL A 51 51.93 16.63 66.82
CA VAL A 51 53.16 17.45 66.74
C VAL A 51 54.02 17.09 65.52
N ASN A 52 54.10 15.80 65.17
CA ASN A 52 54.89 15.32 64.05
C ASN A 52 54.16 15.42 62.69
N ASP A 53 52.94 15.98 62.65
CA ASP A 53 52.21 16.16 61.41
C ASP A 53 52.86 17.25 60.54
N SER A 54 53.06 16.94 59.26
CA SER A 54 53.45 17.96 58.30
C SER A 54 52.25 18.84 57.95
N ARG A 55 52.22 20.07 58.47
CA ARG A 55 51.19 21.06 58.14
C ARG A 55 51.80 22.35 57.61
N ALA A 56 51.09 23.00 56.70
CA ALA A 56 51.44 24.31 56.18
C ALA A 56 50.28 25.29 56.36
N LYS A 57 50.58 26.51 56.79
CA LYS A 57 49.62 27.62 56.82
C LYS A 57 50.08 28.75 55.91
N TRP A 58 49.16 29.66 55.60
CA TRP A 58 49.50 30.90 54.91
C TRP A 58 50.31 31.83 55.81
N ILE A 59 51.32 32.49 55.25
CA ILE A 59 52.22 33.41 55.99
C ILE A 59 51.44 34.56 56.65
N THR A 60 50.33 34.96 56.06
CA THR A 60 49.48 36.06 56.55
C THR A 60 48.53 35.66 57.67
N ARG A 61 48.49 34.38 58.07
CA ARG A 61 47.51 33.84 59.02
C ARG A 61 48.19 33.20 60.23
N THR A 62 47.54 33.31 61.38
CA THR A 62 47.93 32.50 62.55
C THR A 62 47.46 31.06 62.36
N TRP A 63 47.93 30.13 63.18
CA TRP A 63 47.42 28.75 63.13
C TRP A 63 45.94 28.67 63.53
N GLU A 64 45.50 29.50 64.48
CA GLU A 64 44.10 29.59 64.90
C GLU A 64 43.21 30.04 63.74
N ASP A 65 43.60 31.11 63.03
CA ASP A 65 42.88 31.60 61.85
C ASP A 65 42.83 30.53 60.74
N GLU A 66 43.94 29.83 60.51
CA GLU A 66 44.03 28.82 59.47
C GLU A 66 43.16 27.59 59.79
N GLU A 67 43.03 27.21 61.07
CA GLU A 67 42.14 26.13 61.46
C GLU A 67 40.67 26.48 61.24
N VAL A 68 40.24 27.70 61.60
CA VAL A 68 38.87 28.17 61.34
C VAL A 68 38.57 28.11 59.84
N VAL A 69 39.47 28.66 59.02
CA VAL A 69 39.28 28.64 57.56
C VAL A 69 39.27 27.23 57.00
N ARG A 70 40.09 26.30 57.52
CA ARG A 70 40.07 24.91 57.07
C ARG A 70 38.76 24.20 57.42
N VAL A 71 38.18 24.48 58.58
CA VAL A 71 36.86 23.94 58.96
C VAL A 71 35.79 24.49 58.02
N GLU A 72 35.77 25.80 57.77
CA GLU A 72 34.84 26.42 56.83
C GLU A 72 34.99 25.87 55.40
N GLN A 73 36.23 25.67 54.94
CA GLN A 73 36.52 25.07 53.63
C GLN A 73 36.00 23.63 53.56
N ARG A 74 36.17 22.83 54.61
CA ARG A 74 35.62 21.46 54.64
C ARG A 74 34.10 21.48 54.54
N LEU A 75 33.42 22.30 55.33
CA LEU A 75 31.96 22.43 55.28
C LEU A 75 31.48 22.85 53.89
N LEU A 76 32.14 23.84 53.28
CA LEU A 76 31.81 24.27 51.91
C LEU A 76 32.01 23.16 50.87
N LEU A 77 33.08 22.37 51.00
CA LEU A 77 33.35 21.24 50.10
C LEU A 77 32.34 20.10 50.31
N GLU A 78 31.95 19.81 51.55
CA GLU A 78 30.92 18.83 51.87
C GLU A 78 29.56 19.25 51.30
N GLU A 79 29.15 20.51 51.48
CA GLU A 79 27.93 21.06 50.88
C GLU A 79 27.97 21.05 49.35
N ALA A 80 29.13 21.32 48.75
CA ALA A 80 29.30 21.26 47.30
C ALA A 80 29.22 19.82 46.78
N ALA A 81 29.78 18.85 47.52
CA ALA A 81 29.68 17.44 47.18
C ALA A 81 28.24 16.95 47.22
N VAL A 82 27.50 17.24 48.29
CA VAL A 82 26.07 16.87 48.43
C VAL A 82 25.23 17.50 47.32
N ARG A 83 25.44 18.78 47.01
CA ARG A 83 24.74 19.43 45.87
C ARG A 83 25.09 18.78 44.53
N GLY A 84 26.36 18.43 44.34
CA GLY A 84 26.82 17.73 43.13
C GLY A 84 26.15 16.37 42.95
N GLU A 85 26.01 15.59 44.02
CA GLU A 85 25.32 14.30 44.00
C GLU A 85 23.84 14.45 43.63
N ILE A 86 23.15 15.47 44.17
CA ILE A 86 21.75 15.76 43.83
C ILE A 86 21.63 16.11 42.35
N GLU A 87 22.49 16.99 41.82
CA GLU A 87 22.45 17.35 40.40
C GLU A 87 22.74 16.17 39.47
N ILE A 88 23.66 15.28 39.85
CA ILE A 88 23.96 14.06 39.08
C ILE A 88 22.73 13.15 39.08
N ALA A 89 22.10 12.94 40.23
CA ALA A 89 20.89 12.12 40.34
C ALA A 89 19.73 12.69 39.50
N GLU A 90 19.53 14.02 39.49
CA GLU A 90 18.52 14.68 38.64
C GLU A 90 18.82 14.50 37.14
N LYS A 91 20.09 14.66 36.74
CA LYS A 91 20.54 14.44 35.36
C LYS A 91 20.36 12.98 34.94
N GLU A 92 20.63 12.03 35.83
CA GLU A 92 20.40 10.61 35.57
C GLU A 92 18.91 10.29 35.46
N ALA A 93 18.06 10.81 36.35
CA ALA A 93 16.60 10.62 36.28
C ALA A 93 15.97 11.21 35.01
N THR A 94 16.45 12.36 34.55
CA THR A 94 16.00 12.92 33.27
C THR A 94 16.49 12.10 32.08
N ARG A 95 17.70 11.54 32.14
CA ARG A 95 18.24 10.66 31.11
C ARG A 95 17.47 9.34 31.04
N THR A 96 17.17 8.69 32.16
CA THR A 96 16.36 7.46 32.19
C THR A 96 14.97 7.71 31.62
N ARG A 97 14.31 8.80 32.02
CA ARG A 97 12.99 9.17 31.47
C ARG A 97 13.02 9.42 29.95
N ARG A 98 14.09 10.03 29.43
CA ARG A 98 14.28 10.18 27.97
C ARG A 98 14.49 8.83 27.29
N GLN A 99 15.26 7.95 27.91
CA GLN A 99 15.53 6.62 27.41
C GLN A 99 14.24 5.78 27.35
N GLU A 100 13.42 5.79 28.41
CA GLU A 100 12.10 5.15 28.45
C GLU A 100 11.19 5.65 27.33
N ARG A 101 11.07 6.98 27.15
CA ARG A 101 10.29 7.55 26.05
C ARG A 101 10.81 7.10 24.68
N SER A 102 12.13 7.07 24.50
CA SER A 102 12.72 6.61 23.24
C SER A 102 12.45 5.12 22.99
N SER A 103 12.52 4.28 24.03
CA SER A 103 12.21 2.86 23.90
C SER A 103 10.74 2.60 23.59
N ASP A 104 9.83 3.39 24.17
CA ASP A 104 8.40 3.30 23.89
C ASP A 104 8.10 3.65 22.43
N VAL A 105 8.72 4.72 21.91
CA VAL A 105 8.59 5.11 20.50
C VAL A 105 9.15 4.03 19.58
N ILE A 106 10.33 3.46 19.90
CA ILE A 106 10.90 2.36 19.12
C ILE A 106 9.98 1.13 19.14
N ALA A 107 9.45 0.75 20.31
CA ALA A 107 8.53 -0.38 20.44
C ALA A 107 7.26 -0.16 19.60
N TYR A 108 6.71 1.04 19.61
CA TYR A 108 5.58 1.42 18.76
C TYR A 108 5.91 1.31 17.27
N LEU A 109 7.06 1.84 16.84
CA LEU A 109 7.50 1.76 15.44
C LEU A 109 7.70 0.30 14.98
N MET A 110 8.32 -0.53 15.83
CA MET A 110 8.49 -1.95 15.56
C MET A 110 7.14 -2.67 15.43
N ALA A 111 6.19 -2.40 16.33
CA ALA A 111 4.84 -2.96 16.26
C ALA A 111 4.09 -2.52 14.99
N CYS A 112 4.24 -1.27 14.57
CA CYS A 112 3.69 -0.77 13.30
C CYS A 112 4.33 -1.47 12.10
N GLN A 113 5.66 -1.66 12.11
CA GLN A 113 6.39 -2.36 11.06
C GLN A 113 5.99 -3.83 10.95
N GLU A 114 5.78 -4.53 12.07
CA GLU A 114 5.29 -5.90 12.11
C GLU A 114 3.89 -6.02 11.49
N LYS A 115 2.98 -5.09 11.84
CA LYS A 115 1.63 -5.03 11.23
C LYS A 115 1.71 -4.80 9.72
N LEU A 116 2.63 -3.96 9.26
CA LEU A 116 2.86 -3.74 7.82
C LEU A 116 3.38 -4.99 7.13
N ASN A 117 4.37 -5.66 7.73
CA ASN A 117 4.92 -6.89 7.19
C ASN A 117 3.88 -8.01 7.15
N ALA A 118 3.00 -8.12 8.15
CA ALA A 118 1.89 -9.06 8.17
C ALA A 118 0.87 -8.79 7.05
N ASN A 119 0.62 -7.52 6.74
CA ASN A 119 -0.28 -7.11 5.66
C ASN A 119 0.39 -7.04 4.28
N ARG A 120 1.71 -7.30 4.20
CA ARG A 120 2.48 -7.19 2.97
C ARG A 120 2.24 -8.42 2.10
N ILE A 121 1.43 -8.25 1.06
CA ILE A 121 1.22 -9.28 0.03
C ILE A 121 2.57 -9.58 -0.65
N PRO A 122 2.96 -10.86 -0.81
CA PRO A 122 4.17 -11.25 -1.53
C PRO A 122 4.15 -10.63 -2.94
N ARG A 123 5.20 -9.86 -3.28
CA ARG A 123 5.35 -9.31 -4.62
C ARG A 123 5.67 -10.45 -5.59
N ARG A 124 4.67 -10.90 -6.36
CA ARG A 124 4.92 -11.70 -7.55
C ARG A 124 5.42 -10.75 -8.65
N HIS A 125 6.64 -10.97 -9.11
CA HIS A 125 7.21 -10.23 -10.24
C HIS A 125 6.40 -10.56 -11.49
N ASN A 126 5.49 -9.66 -11.90
CA ASN A 126 4.83 -9.77 -13.19
C ASN A 126 5.73 -9.09 -14.23
N LEU A 127 6.49 -9.89 -14.98
CA LEU A 127 7.38 -9.44 -16.05
C LEU A 127 6.64 -8.84 -17.27
N PHE A 128 5.32 -8.77 -17.25
CA PHE A 128 4.49 -8.39 -18.40
C PHE A 128 3.47 -7.29 -18.05
N VAL A 129 3.95 -6.13 -17.60
CA VAL A 129 3.08 -4.95 -17.46
C VAL A 129 3.40 -3.98 -18.59
N ASN A 130 2.38 -3.64 -19.38
CA ASN A 130 2.48 -2.68 -20.47
C ASN A 130 2.90 -1.30 -19.90
N TYR A 131 4.10 -0.85 -20.26
CA TYR A 131 4.76 0.31 -19.66
C TYR A 131 3.91 1.59 -19.76
N PHE A 132 3.19 1.78 -20.86
CA PHE A 132 2.33 2.96 -21.10
C PHE A 132 1.11 3.02 -20.18
N GLU A 133 0.42 1.90 -19.97
CA GLU A 133 -0.71 1.82 -19.04
C GLU A 133 -0.26 2.00 -17.58
N LEU A 134 0.91 1.46 -17.24
CA LEU A 134 1.50 1.65 -15.93
C LEU A 134 1.85 3.12 -15.69
N GLN A 135 2.41 3.81 -16.69
CA GLN A 135 2.78 5.21 -16.59
C GLN A 135 1.54 6.10 -16.41
N GLN A 136 0.48 5.92 -17.20
CA GLN A 136 -0.78 6.67 -17.04
C GLN A 136 -1.44 6.43 -15.68
N LYS A 137 -1.44 5.19 -15.18
CA LYS A 137 -1.94 4.89 -13.84
C LYS A 137 -1.07 5.49 -12.74
N MET A 138 0.26 5.47 -12.89
CA MET A 138 1.19 6.10 -11.95
C MET A 138 0.90 7.60 -11.84
N PHE A 139 0.73 8.33 -12.96
CA PHE A 139 0.40 9.76 -12.93
C PHE A 139 -0.95 10.06 -12.26
N GLY A 140 -1.99 9.24 -12.51
CA GLY A 140 -3.30 9.41 -11.87
C GLY A 140 -3.28 9.15 -10.35
N VAL A 141 -2.47 8.18 -9.92
CA VAL A 141 -2.30 7.85 -8.50
C VAL A 141 -1.39 8.85 -7.79
N GLU A 142 -0.32 9.30 -8.45
CA GLU A 142 0.57 10.37 -7.98
C GLU A 142 -0.22 11.64 -7.69
N HIS A 143 -1.16 12.03 -8.55
CA HIS A 143 -1.94 13.25 -8.32
C HIS A 143 -2.82 13.17 -7.05
N LYS A 144 -3.33 11.97 -6.73
CA LYS A 144 -4.15 11.70 -5.55
C LYS A 144 -3.30 11.66 -4.27
N VAL A 145 -2.11 11.07 -4.34
CA VAL A 145 -1.13 11.06 -3.25
C VAL A 145 -0.62 12.48 -2.98
N ILE A 146 -0.33 13.25 -4.03
CA ILE A 146 0.07 14.67 -3.94
C ILE A 146 -1.04 15.49 -3.32
N SER A 147 -2.30 15.32 -3.73
CA SER A 147 -3.45 16.03 -3.15
C SER A 147 -3.63 15.75 -1.65
N VAL A 148 -3.49 14.50 -1.23
CA VAL A 148 -3.56 14.11 0.19
C VAL A 148 -2.37 14.71 0.94
N ALA A 149 -1.16 14.52 0.43
CA ALA A 149 0.06 15.06 1.02
C ALA A 149 -0.01 16.60 1.17
N GLU A 150 -0.46 17.34 0.16
CA GLU A 150 -0.61 18.80 0.19
C GLU A 150 -1.65 19.28 1.22
N ASN A 151 -2.80 18.61 1.33
CA ASN A 151 -3.81 18.95 2.35
C ASN A 151 -3.26 18.79 3.76
N TYR A 152 -2.45 17.76 3.98
CA TYR A 152 -1.82 17.49 5.26
C TYR A 152 -0.60 18.40 5.52
N PHE A 153 0.26 18.66 4.53
CA PHE A 153 1.38 19.62 4.65
C PHE A 153 0.91 21.05 4.96
N ARG A 154 -0.27 21.46 4.48
CA ARG A 154 -0.92 22.72 4.90
C ARG A 154 -1.25 22.76 6.40
N THR A 155 -1.46 21.61 7.03
CA THR A 155 -1.71 21.52 8.48
C THR A 155 -0.42 21.55 9.30
N PHE A 156 0.73 21.15 8.74
CA PHE A 156 2.02 21.02 9.45
C PHE A 156 2.84 22.28 9.62
N TYR A 157 2.63 23.31 8.80
CA TYR A 157 3.49 24.49 8.79
C TYR A 157 3.51 25.26 10.13
N ILE A 158 2.63 24.91 11.07
CA ILE A 158 2.46 25.59 12.36
C ILE A 158 3.22 24.89 13.52
N GLU A 159 3.68 23.63 13.36
CA GLU A 159 3.93 22.77 14.54
C GLU A 159 5.39 22.29 14.81
N GLY A 160 6.38 22.50 13.94
CA GLY A 160 7.78 22.17 14.26
C GLY A 160 8.07 20.66 14.43
N GLU A 161 8.75 20.22 15.50
CA GLU A 161 9.19 18.82 15.71
C GLU A 161 8.04 17.80 15.76
N SER A 162 6.85 18.16 16.25
CA SER A 162 5.67 17.28 16.17
C SER A 162 5.21 17.03 14.73
N GLY A 163 5.54 17.95 13.81
CA GLY A 163 5.28 17.81 12.39
C GLY A 163 6.11 16.70 11.72
N VAL A 164 7.27 16.33 12.26
CA VAL A 164 8.09 15.23 11.72
C VAL A 164 7.42 13.87 11.99
N TYR A 165 6.89 13.68 13.21
CA TYR A 165 6.19 12.45 13.58
C TYR A 165 4.92 12.25 12.76
N ALA A 166 4.14 13.32 12.62
CA ALA A 166 2.93 13.28 11.83
C ALA A 166 3.23 13.17 10.32
N GLY A 167 4.34 13.75 9.83
CA GLY A 167 4.85 13.53 8.47
C GLY A 167 5.19 12.05 8.19
N LEU A 168 5.82 11.35 9.12
CA LEU A 168 6.06 9.89 9.02
C LEU A 168 4.75 9.10 8.96
N GLN A 169 3.78 9.46 9.80
CA GLN A 169 2.45 8.83 9.80
C GLN A 169 1.72 9.03 8.47
N ILE A 170 1.93 10.15 7.78
CA ILE A 170 1.35 10.44 6.47
C ILE A 170 2.02 9.65 5.36
N ILE A 171 3.35 9.54 5.37
CA ILE A 171 4.06 8.70 4.40
C ILE A 171 3.53 7.26 4.49
N LEU A 172 3.33 6.76 5.71
CA LEU A 172 2.74 5.46 5.97
C LEU A 172 1.29 5.33 5.46
N GLU A 173 0.44 6.32 5.69
CA GLU A 173 -0.94 6.33 5.18
C GLU A 173 -1.00 6.41 3.65
N CYS A 174 -0.12 7.19 3.03
CA CYS A 174 0.02 7.26 1.58
C CYS A 174 0.44 5.91 0.99
N GLU A 175 1.41 5.22 1.60
CA GLU A 175 1.82 3.87 1.18
C GLU A 175 0.69 2.83 1.34
N ARG A 176 -0.10 2.95 2.41
CA ARG A 176 -1.27 2.09 2.66
C ARG A 176 -2.33 2.28 1.57
N ILE A 177 -2.71 3.53 1.30
CA ILE A 177 -3.71 3.87 0.27
C ILE A 177 -3.23 3.40 -1.10
N PHE A 178 -1.96 3.62 -1.43
CA PHE A 178 -1.37 3.18 -2.69
C PHE A 178 -1.42 1.66 -2.86
N SER A 179 -1.10 0.92 -1.79
CA SER A 179 -1.15 -0.54 -1.78
C SER A 179 -2.58 -1.06 -1.90
N GLN A 180 -3.54 -0.42 -1.22
CA GLN A 180 -4.95 -0.77 -1.29
C GLN A 180 -5.53 -0.52 -2.69
N MET A 181 -5.24 0.63 -3.30
CA MET A 181 -5.66 0.93 -4.67
C MET A 181 -5.13 -0.09 -5.68
N LYS A 182 -3.88 -0.56 -5.53
CA LYS A 182 -3.32 -1.64 -6.38
C LYS A 182 -4.03 -2.97 -6.19
N VAL A 183 -4.56 -3.26 -5.00
CA VAL A 183 -5.34 -4.47 -4.73
C VAL A 183 -6.72 -4.36 -5.37
N GLU A 184 -7.41 -3.24 -5.17
CA GLU A 184 -8.73 -2.97 -5.74
C GLU A 184 -8.71 -3.01 -7.27
N ASP A 185 -7.69 -2.42 -7.91
CA ASP A 185 -7.51 -2.47 -9.37
C ASP A 185 -7.29 -3.89 -9.89
N ARG A 186 -6.62 -4.77 -9.12
CA ARG A 186 -6.44 -6.17 -9.50
C ARG A 186 -7.75 -6.94 -9.38
N LEU A 187 -8.46 -6.77 -8.26
CA LEU A 187 -9.77 -7.39 -8.03
C LEU A 187 -10.77 -7.02 -9.13
N ARG A 188 -10.83 -5.74 -9.54
CA ARG A 188 -11.68 -5.31 -10.65
C ARG A 188 -11.34 -6.02 -11.96
N LYS A 189 -10.06 -6.16 -12.30
CA LYS A 189 -9.64 -6.88 -13.51
C LYS A 189 -10.04 -8.35 -13.46
N GLU A 190 -9.86 -9.01 -12.31
CA GLU A 190 -10.27 -10.41 -12.12
C GLU A 190 -11.80 -10.57 -12.21
N GLU A 191 -12.58 -9.61 -11.71
CA GLU A 191 -14.04 -9.60 -11.84
C GLU A 191 -14.49 -9.38 -13.29
N GLU A 192 -13.84 -8.48 -14.03
CA GLU A 192 -14.10 -8.24 -15.46
C GLU A 192 -13.74 -9.46 -16.33
N GLU A 193 -12.66 -10.17 -16.00
CA GLU A 193 -12.30 -11.43 -16.66
C GLU A 193 -13.31 -12.54 -16.37
N LYS A 194 -13.77 -12.67 -15.11
CA LYS A 194 -14.83 -13.62 -14.76
C LYS A 194 -16.12 -13.35 -15.54
N ARG A 195 -16.53 -12.08 -15.65
CA ARG A 195 -17.71 -11.70 -16.44
C ARG A 195 -17.55 -12.05 -17.91
N ARG A 196 -16.38 -11.80 -18.51
CA ARG A 196 -16.11 -12.20 -19.90
C ARG A 196 -16.20 -13.71 -20.09
N ILE A 197 -15.64 -14.50 -19.18
CA ILE A 197 -15.72 -15.96 -19.22
C ILE A 197 -17.17 -16.45 -19.08
N GLU A 198 -17.97 -15.82 -18.22
CA GLU A 198 -19.39 -16.15 -18.04
C GLU A 198 -20.21 -15.80 -19.30
N GLU A 199 -19.97 -14.66 -19.92
CA GLU A 199 -20.60 -14.26 -21.18
C GLU A 199 -20.24 -15.20 -22.34
N GLU A 200 -18.97 -15.61 -22.47
CA GLU A 200 -18.53 -16.59 -23.48
C GLU A 200 -19.16 -17.96 -23.25
N ARG A 201 -19.31 -18.40 -22.00
CA ARG A 201 -20.02 -19.64 -21.65
C ARG A 201 -21.49 -19.57 -22.05
N LEU A 202 -22.16 -18.43 -21.83
CA LEU A 202 -23.55 -18.26 -22.24
C LEU A 202 -23.72 -18.31 -23.75
N ARG A 203 -22.84 -17.63 -24.51
CA ARG A 203 -22.84 -17.70 -25.98
C ARG A 203 -22.61 -19.13 -26.48
N ALA A 204 -21.70 -19.88 -25.87
CA ALA A 204 -21.47 -21.28 -26.24
C ALA A 204 -22.73 -22.16 -26.00
N ILE A 205 -23.44 -21.94 -24.90
CA ILE A 205 -24.70 -22.65 -24.60
C ILE A 205 -25.80 -22.27 -25.60
N GLU A 206 -25.90 -21.00 -25.99
CA GLU A 206 -26.88 -20.53 -26.99
C GLU A 206 -26.59 -21.10 -28.38
N GLU A 207 -25.32 -21.15 -28.79
CA GLU A 207 -24.91 -21.80 -30.04
C GLU A 207 -25.21 -23.29 -30.06
N GLU A 208 -24.98 -24.00 -28.95
CA GLU A 208 -25.32 -25.43 -28.84
C GLU A 208 -26.83 -25.66 -28.96
N LYS A 209 -27.66 -24.83 -28.31
CA LYS A 209 -29.11 -24.88 -28.45
C LYS A 209 -29.57 -24.65 -29.89
N LEU A 210 -29.00 -23.66 -30.58
CA LEU A 210 -29.31 -23.41 -31.99
C LEU A 210 -28.92 -24.61 -32.88
N ARG A 211 -27.77 -25.25 -32.64
CA ARG A 211 -27.37 -26.47 -33.36
C ARG A 211 -28.30 -27.65 -33.05
N GLU A 212 -28.82 -27.77 -31.84
CA GLU A 212 -29.82 -28.79 -31.50
C GLU A 212 -31.17 -28.53 -32.16
N GLU A 213 -31.64 -27.28 -32.17
CA GLU A 213 -32.86 -26.89 -32.87
C GLU A 213 -32.78 -27.14 -34.38
N MET A 214 -31.64 -26.83 -35.00
CA MET A 214 -31.42 -27.14 -36.43
C MET A 214 -31.43 -28.65 -36.69
N ARG A 215 -30.75 -29.45 -35.85
CA ARG A 215 -30.79 -30.92 -35.94
C ARG A 215 -32.21 -31.46 -35.77
N GLN A 216 -33.02 -30.90 -34.88
CA GLN A 216 -34.42 -31.30 -34.72
C GLN A 216 -35.28 -30.93 -35.94
N LYS A 217 -35.08 -29.75 -36.53
CA LYS A 217 -35.77 -29.36 -37.77
C LYS A 217 -35.42 -30.29 -38.93
N GLU A 218 -34.15 -30.63 -39.10
CA GLU A 218 -33.70 -31.60 -40.12
C GLU A 218 -34.32 -32.99 -39.91
N LEU A 219 -34.42 -33.47 -38.67
CA LEU A 219 -35.10 -34.74 -38.36
C LEU A 219 -36.59 -34.70 -38.70
N ILE A 220 -37.28 -33.58 -38.38
CA ILE A 220 -38.70 -33.40 -38.71
C ILE A 220 -38.91 -33.34 -40.23
N GLU A 221 -38.04 -32.64 -40.97
CA GLU A 221 -38.09 -32.57 -42.43
C GLU A 221 -37.80 -33.93 -43.07
N ALA A 222 -36.80 -34.67 -42.57
CA ALA A 222 -36.50 -36.02 -43.03
C ALA A 222 -37.67 -36.99 -42.78
N GLU A 223 -38.39 -36.86 -41.66
CA GLU A 223 -39.60 -37.63 -41.40
C GLU A 223 -40.76 -37.24 -42.34
N ARG A 224 -40.92 -35.96 -42.67
CA ARG A 224 -41.92 -35.50 -43.64
C ARG A 224 -41.63 -36.07 -45.03
N LEU A 225 -40.38 -35.98 -45.48
CA LEU A 225 -39.95 -36.55 -46.76
C LEU A 225 -40.15 -38.06 -46.82
N ARG A 226 -39.91 -38.79 -45.70
CA ARG A 226 -40.22 -40.23 -45.61
C ARG A 226 -41.72 -40.50 -45.75
N LYS A 227 -42.58 -39.71 -45.10
CA LYS A 227 -44.05 -39.85 -45.21
C LYS A 227 -44.53 -39.56 -46.62
N GLU A 228 -44.02 -38.49 -47.25
CA GLU A 228 -44.32 -38.14 -48.64
C GLU A 228 -43.85 -39.22 -49.61
N ALA A 229 -42.66 -39.81 -49.41
CA ALA A 229 -42.17 -40.93 -50.22
C ALA A 229 -43.08 -42.18 -50.09
N ILE A 230 -43.56 -42.48 -48.89
CA ILE A 230 -44.52 -43.58 -48.65
C ILE A 230 -45.86 -43.31 -49.33
N GLU A 231 -46.35 -42.07 -49.27
CA GLU A 231 -47.59 -41.67 -49.95
C GLU A 231 -47.46 -41.70 -51.47
N GLN A 232 -46.35 -41.20 -52.02
CA GLN A 232 -46.03 -41.30 -53.44
C GLN A 232 -45.93 -42.77 -53.89
N ALA A 233 -45.29 -43.64 -53.09
CA ALA A 233 -45.25 -45.07 -53.36
C ALA A 233 -46.65 -45.70 -53.37
N LYS A 234 -47.54 -45.32 -52.44
CA LYS A 234 -48.95 -45.76 -52.44
C LYS A 234 -49.72 -45.26 -53.66
N ILE A 235 -49.48 -44.02 -54.10
CA ILE A 235 -50.11 -43.45 -55.31
C ILE A 235 -49.62 -44.18 -56.55
N LEU A 236 -48.32 -44.44 -56.67
CA LEU A 236 -47.75 -45.22 -57.76
C LEU A 236 -48.27 -46.66 -57.75
N GLU A 237 -48.44 -47.27 -56.58
CA GLU A 237 -49.04 -48.59 -56.45
C GLU A 237 -50.52 -48.60 -56.88
N ARG A 238 -51.30 -47.59 -56.49
CA ARG A 238 -52.68 -47.40 -56.95
C ARG A 238 -52.75 -47.23 -58.46
N LYS A 239 -51.88 -46.39 -59.04
CA LYS A 239 -51.74 -46.21 -60.49
C LYS A 239 -51.37 -47.52 -61.18
N ARG A 240 -50.42 -48.30 -60.64
CA ARG A 240 -50.06 -49.62 -61.16
C ARG A 240 -51.24 -50.58 -61.16
N ARG A 241 -52.03 -50.64 -60.07
CA ARG A 241 -53.24 -51.49 -59.99
C ARG A 241 -54.36 -51.01 -60.93
N GLU A 242 -54.47 -49.71 -61.17
CA GLU A 242 -55.41 -49.16 -62.16
C GLU A 242 -54.95 -49.42 -63.59
N GLU A 243 -53.66 -49.30 -63.89
CA GLU A 243 -53.08 -49.68 -65.17
C GLU A 243 -53.21 -51.17 -65.43
N GLU A 244 -53.02 -52.03 -64.41
CA GLU A 244 -53.27 -53.46 -64.50
C GLU A 244 -54.76 -53.74 -64.78
N ARG A 245 -55.68 -53.02 -64.12
CA ARG A 245 -57.12 -53.10 -64.42
C ARG A 245 -57.44 -52.64 -65.84
N ARG A 246 -56.87 -51.53 -66.30
CA ARG A 246 -57.03 -51.02 -67.68
C ARG A 246 -56.40 -51.96 -68.72
N ALA A 247 -55.28 -52.61 -68.41
CA ALA A 247 -54.65 -53.62 -69.24
C ALA A 247 -55.51 -54.88 -69.32
N ARG A 248 -56.11 -55.33 -68.21
CA ARG A 248 -57.11 -56.42 -68.20
C ARG A 248 -58.33 -56.07 -69.04
N VAL A 249 -58.87 -54.85 -68.92
CA VAL A 249 -59.97 -54.37 -69.77
C VAL A 249 -59.57 -54.31 -71.25
N ARG A 250 -58.38 -53.81 -71.59
CA ARG A 250 -57.84 -53.82 -72.97
C ARG A 250 -57.65 -55.25 -73.50
N SER A 251 -57.11 -56.16 -72.71
CA SER A 251 -57.00 -57.58 -73.08
C SER A 251 -58.37 -58.26 -73.24
N GLY A 252 -59.38 -57.85 -72.46
CA GLY A 252 -60.77 -58.28 -72.61
C GLY A 252 -61.45 -57.70 -73.85
N ARG A 253 -61.10 -56.47 -74.24
CA ARG A 253 -61.58 -55.82 -75.47
C ARG A 253 -60.92 -56.44 -76.71
N ILE A 254 -59.64 -56.83 -76.64
CA ILE A 254 -58.95 -57.59 -77.69
C ILE A 254 -59.54 -59.00 -77.82
N LYS A 255 -59.87 -59.68 -76.71
CA LYS A 255 -60.61 -60.95 -76.74
C LYS A 255 -62.02 -60.83 -77.34
N ARG A 256 -62.68 -59.67 -77.21
CA ARG A 256 -63.98 -59.39 -77.86
C ARG A 256 -63.86 -58.87 -79.29
N ALA A 257 -62.70 -58.34 -79.68
CA ALA A 257 -62.40 -57.92 -81.06
C ALA A 257 -61.95 -59.09 -81.96
N GLN A 258 -61.65 -60.26 -81.40
CA GLN A 258 -61.37 -61.50 -82.15
C GLN A 258 -62.62 -62.35 -82.45
N SER A 259 -63.83 -61.84 -82.15
CA SER A 259 -65.10 -62.51 -82.41
C SER A 259 -66.14 -61.58 -83.05
N SER A 260 -65.84 -61.04 -84.23
CA SER A 260 -66.74 -60.72 -85.36
C SER A 260 -66.22 -59.53 -86.18
N PRO A 261 -66.23 -59.59 -87.53
CA PRO A 261 -65.70 -58.56 -88.43
C PRO A 261 -66.73 -57.47 -88.80
N GLU A 262 -66.18 -56.28 -89.10
CA GLU A 262 -66.52 -55.24 -90.11
C GLU A 262 -68.00 -54.91 -90.41
N THR A 263 -68.45 -53.64 -90.47
CA THR A 263 -68.18 -52.71 -91.59
C THR A 263 -68.58 -51.24 -91.29
N THR A 264 -67.68 -50.32 -91.67
CA THR A 264 -67.78 -48.96 -92.31
C THR A 264 -69.02 -48.04 -92.23
N CYS A 265 -68.76 -46.74 -91.97
CA CYS A 265 -69.03 -45.54 -92.82
C CYS A 265 -68.74 -44.26 -91.97
N GLU A 266 -67.71 -43.45 -92.27
CA GLU A 266 -67.71 -42.17 -93.05
C GLU A 266 -68.66 -41.08 -92.50
N VAL A 267 -68.39 -39.76 -92.38
CA VAL A 267 -67.28 -38.81 -92.67
C VAL A 267 -67.61 -37.47 -91.95
N THR A 268 -66.68 -36.96 -91.12
CA THR A 268 -66.19 -35.56 -90.80
C THR A 268 -67.07 -34.27 -90.93
N PRO A 269 -66.56 -33.02 -90.69
CA PRO A 269 -65.89 -32.42 -89.51
C PRO A 269 -66.38 -30.98 -89.15
N HIS A 270 -65.94 -30.43 -87.98
CA HIS A 270 -65.65 -29.00 -87.66
C HIS A 270 -65.49 -28.89 -86.12
N LYS A 271 -64.60 -28.10 -85.47
CA LYS A 271 -63.82 -26.90 -85.77
C LYS A 271 -62.63 -26.80 -84.78
N ALA A 272 -61.62 -26.03 -85.19
CA ALA A 272 -60.56 -25.33 -84.44
C ALA A 272 -60.98 -24.85 -83.02
N SER A 273 -60.07 -24.67 -82.05
CA SER A 273 -58.96 -23.71 -82.12
C SER A 273 -57.80 -24.00 -81.15
N GLN A 274 -56.58 -23.75 -81.65
CA GLN A 274 -55.45 -23.27 -80.87
C GLN A 274 -55.71 -21.82 -80.46
N GLU A 275 -55.25 -21.42 -79.28
CA GLU A 275 -54.76 -20.06 -79.07
C GLU A 275 -53.44 -20.13 -78.30
N GLU A 276 -52.44 -19.54 -78.94
CA GLU A 276 -51.14 -19.22 -78.39
C GLU A 276 -51.28 -18.08 -77.37
N GLY A 277 -50.40 -18.06 -76.39
CA GLY A 277 -50.30 -16.99 -75.40
C GLY A 277 -48.88 -16.89 -74.85
N SER A 278 -47.92 -16.68 -75.75
CA SER A 278 -46.59 -16.20 -75.39
C SER A 278 -46.69 -14.82 -74.74
N ARG A 279 -46.13 -14.64 -73.53
CA ARG A 279 -45.62 -13.34 -73.10
C ARG A 279 -44.33 -13.52 -72.30
N THR A 280 -43.23 -13.36 -73.03
CA THR A 280 -41.94 -12.87 -72.56
C THR A 280 -42.09 -11.44 -72.04
N THR A 281 -41.51 -11.15 -70.87
CA THR A 281 -40.73 -9.92 -70.63
C THR A 281 -39.65 -10.25 -69.62
N GLU A 282 -38.42 -10.20 -70.13
CA GLU A 282 -37.17 -10.09 -69.40
C GLU A 282 -37.01 -8.67 -68.81
N LEU A 283 -36.06 -8.56 -67.87
CA LEU A 283 -35.28 -7.36 -67.47
C LEU A 283 -36.08 -6.29 -66.66
N CYS A 284 -35.60 -5.81 -65.51
CA CYS A 284 -34.22 -5.41 -65.23
C CYS A 284 -33.70 -5.87 -63.85
N THR A 285 -32.48 -6.40 -63.91
CA THR A 285 -31.39 -6.26 -62.94
C THR A 285 -31.06 -4.80 -62.64
N THR A 286 -30.69 -4.47 -61.40
CA THR A 286 -29.37 -3.90 -60.99
C THR A 286 -29.42 -3.37 -59.55
N GLY A 287 -28.33 -3.54 -58.82
CA GLY A 287 -28.08 -3.05 -57.46
C GLY A 287 -27.82 -4.22 -56.53
N ASP A 288 -26.63 -4.85 -56.51
CA ASP A 288 -25.38 -4.31 -55.94
C ASP A 288 -25.66 -3.58 -54.63
N GLU A 289 -25.02 -3.81 -53.50
CA GLU A 289 -23.89 -4.63 -53.08
C GLU A 289 -23.76 -4.31 -51.58
N ASN A 290 -23.12 -5.19 -50.82
CA ASN A 290 -22.42 -4.91 -49.56
C ASN A 290 -23.28 -4.69 -48.30
N ASP A 291 -23.27 -5.61 -47.32
CA ASP A 291 -22.15 -6.04 -46.47
C ASP A 291 -21.94 -5.09 -45.28
N ASP A 292 -22.11 -5.70 -44.10
CA ASP A 292 -21.54 -5.43 -42.78
C ASP A 292 -21.32 -4.01 -42.23
N GLY A 293 -21.66 -3.88 -40.93
CA GLY A 293 -21.02 -2.91 -40.04
C GLY A 293 -22.01 -2.05 -39.25
N SER A 294 -22.41 -2.46 -38.04
CA SER A 294 -21.76 -1.99 -36.81
C SER A 294 -21.37 -0.49 -36.86
N LYS A 295 -22.11 0.38 -36.17
CA LYS A 295 -21.70 1.06 -34.91
C LYS A 295 -22.35 2.44 -34.66
N TYR A 296 -22.60 2.67 -33.38
CA TYR A 296 -22.58 3.94 -32.64
C TYR A 296 -23.62 5.04 -32.96
N THR A 297 -24.61 5.14 -32.08
CA THR A 297 -25.25 6.41 -31.70
C THR A 297 -24.37 7.17 -30.70
N PRO A 298 -24.11 8.48 -30.87
CA PRO A 298 -23.49 9.29 -29.83
C PRO A 298 -24.55 9.84 -28.86
N ILE A 299 -24.27 9.70 -27.58
CA ILE A 299 -24.90 10.47 -26.50
C ILE A 299 -24.29 11.89 -26.55
N ARG A 300 -25.14 12.91 -26.66
CA ARG A 300 -24.77 14.30 -26.42
C ARG A 300 -24.75 14.57 -24.90
N ASN A 301 -23.67 15.19 -24.45
CA ASN A 301 -23.63 15.96 -23.20
C ASN A 301 -24.54 17.19 -23.29
#